data_AF-A0AAD1RL89-F1
#
_entry.id   AF-A0AAD1RL89-F1
#
_cell.length_a   1.000
_cell.length_b   1.000
_cell.length_c   1.000
_cell.angle_alpha   90.00
_cell.angle_beta   90.00
_cell.angle_gamma   90.00
#
_symmetry.space_group_name_H-M   'P 1'
#
loop_
_entity.id
_entity.type
_entity.pdbx_description
1 polymer ?
#
loop_
_entity_poly.entity_id
_entity_poly.type
_entity_poly.pdbx_seq_one_letter_code
_entity_poly.pdbx_strand_id
1 'polypeptide(L)'
;MCLTGRLHWAKFPFYVSAQFLGAITGSAVVFGIYHDALKAYTGGVLTVNGPNATAHIFATYPSPYLSTMNGLADQVISTAILLIVVFAIFDNKNIGTPKGLEPVAVGLLILLLGFSLSLNSGCAMNPARDLGPRIFTALAGWGVDVFTAGNNWWWVPVIGPMIGGPLGAFIYILCIEAHHKTDEDKLQLHLEPDNCEKHELTNMA
;
A
#
# COMPACT_ATOMS: atom_id res chain seq x y z
N MET A 1 6.32 -9.03 -3.98
CA MET A 1 7.08 -9.26 -5.22
C MET A 1 8.30 -10.17 -5.02
N CYS A 2 9.32 -9.81 -4.24
CA CYS A 2 10.48 -10.72 -4.04
C CYS A 2 10.08 -12.07 -3.42
N LEU A 3 9.26 -12.03 -2.36
CA LEU A 3 8.76 -13.23 -1.68
C LEU A 3 7.89 -14.13 -2.57
N THR A 4 7.25 -13.57 -3.60
CA THR A 4 6.40 -14.30 -4.54
C THR A 4 7.15 -14.67 -5.82
N GLY A 5 8.48 -14.53 -5.85
CA GLY A 5 9.32 -14.86 -7.00
C GLY A 5 9.20 -13.91 -8.20
N ARG A 6 8.46 -12.80 -8.08
CA ARG A 6 8.21 -11.85 -9.18
C ARG A 6 9.29 -10.76 -9.32
N LEU A 7 10.24 -10.70 -8.39
CA LEU A 7 11.38 -9.78 -8.44
C LEU A 7 12.62 -10.47 -7.84
N HIS A 8 13.76 -10.38 -8.52
CA HIS A 8 15.03 -10.87 -7.98
C HIS A 8 15.46 -10.06 -6.75
N TRP A 9 15.88 -10.76 -5.69
CA TRP A 9 16.33 -10.15 -4.43
C TRP A 9 17.49 -9.17 -4.59
N ALA A 10 18.38 -9.37 -5.57
CA ALA A 10 19.47 -8.44 -5.85
C ALA A 10 18.98 -7.02 -6.23
N LYS A 11 17.76 -6.90 -6.79
CA LYS A 11 17.15 -5.60 -7.12
C LYS A 11 16.51 -4.91 -5.91
N PHE A 12 16.15 -5.66 -4.88
CA PHE A 12 15.46 -5.13 -3.70
C PHE A 12 16.13 -3.90 -3.07
N PRO A 13 17.43 -3.90 -2.73
CA PRO A 13 18.05 -2.73 -2.10
C PRO A 13 18.01 -1.49 -3.01
N PHE A 14 18.20 -1.64 -4.32
CA PHE A 14 18.12 -0.52 -5.27
C PHE A 14 16.73 0.11 -5.33
N TYR A 15 15.68 -0.72 -5.33
CA TYR A 15 14.29 -0.24 -5.30
C TYR A 15 14.00 0.50 -3.99
N VAL A 16 14.42 -0.05 -2.85
CA VAL A 16 14.24 0.59 -1.54
C VAL A 16 14.97 1.94 -1.51
N SER A 17 16.25 1.98 -1.89
CA SER A 17 17.02 3.24 -1.91
C SER A 17 16.39 4.28 -2.82
N ALA A 18 15.96 3.91 -4.03
CA ALA A 18 15.32 4.84 -4.96
C ALA A 18 14.00 5.41 -4.39
N GLN A 19 13.17 4.56 -3.76
CA GLN A 19 11.92 4.99 -3.14
C GLN A 19 12.15 5.96 -1.98
N PHE A 20 13.11 5.68 -1.10
CA PHE A 20 13.45 6.55 0.02
C PHE A 20 14.01 7.89 -0.44
N LEU A 21 14.95 7.88 -1.40
CA LEU A 21 15.49 9.12 -1.98
C LEU A 21 14.39 9.94 -2.67
N GLY A 22 13.50 9.29 -3.40
CA GLY A 22 12.34 9.93 -4.02
C GLY A 22 11.41 10.57 -2.99
N ALA A 23 11.09 9.87 -1.89
CA ALA A 23 10.21 10.38 -0.84
C ALA A 23 10.84 11.56 -0.06
N ILE A 24 12.15 11.51 0.23
CA ILE A 24 12.89 12.62 0.84
C ILE A 24 12.90 13.83 -0.10
N THR A 25 13.21 13.62 -1.38
CA THR A 25 13.25 14.69 -2.38
C THR A 25 11.87 15.33 -2.56
N GLY A 26 10.82 14.51 -2.66
CA GLY A 26 9.44 15.00 -2.74
C GLY A 26 9.05 15.83 -1.52
N SER A 27 9.49 15.42 -0.32
CA SER A 27 9.28 16.18 0.91
C SER A 27 9.97 17.54 0.88
N ALA A 28 11.22 17.58 0.41
CA ALA A 28 11.97 18.83 0.24
C ALA A 28 11.30 19.79 -0.76
N VAL A 29 10.77 19.26 -1.87
CA VAL A 29 10.02 20.04 -2.86
C VAL A 29 8.74 20.62 -2.25
N VAL A 30 7.94 19.80 -1.55
CA VAL A 30 6.72 20.27 -0.89
C VAL A 30 7.05 21.33 0.17
N PHE A 31 8.07 21.09 1.01
CA PHE A 31 8.52 22.06 2.01
C PHE A 31 8.95 23.38 1.38
N GLY A 32 9.68 23.34 0.27
CA GLY A 32 10.11 24.55 -0.45
C GLY A 32 8.94 25.32 -1.05
N ILE A 33 7.99 24.63 -1.71
CA ILE A 33 6.79 25.26 -2.30
C ILE A 33 5.92 25.91 -1.21
N TYR A 34 5.77 25.25 -0.06
CA TYR A 34 4.94 25.72 1.05
C TYR A 34 5.71 26.51 2.11
N HIS A 35 6.95 26.93 1.84
CA HIS A 35 7.82 27.58 2.84
C HIS A 35 7.15 28.79 3.51
N ASP A 36 6.63 29.72 2.71
CA ASP A 36 6.02 30.94 3.22
C ASP A 36 4.71 30.67 3.96
N ALA A 37 3.92 29.70 3.49
CA ALA A 37 2.70 29.26 4.16
C ALA A 37 2.99 28.61 5.52
N LEU A 38 4.00 27.73 5.59
CA LEU A 38 4.45 27.12 6.82
C LEU A 38 4.98 28.16 7.81
N LYS A 39 5.78 29.12 7.34
CA LYS A 39 6.31 30.19 8.17
C LYS A 39 5.20 31.08 8.73
N ALA A 40 4.23 31.45 7.90
CA ALA A 40 3.09 32.27 8.31
C ALA A 40 2.19 31.53 9.32
N TYR A 41 1.91 30.25 9.10
CA TYR A 41 1.05 29.45 9.97
C TYR A 41 1.70 29.14 11.32
N THR A 42 2.99 28.79 11.32
CA THR A 42 3.70 28.35 12.53
C THR A 42 4.40 29.48 13.29
N GLY A 43 4.45 30.69 12.73
CA GLY A 43 5.29 31.77 13.26
C GLY A 43 6.79 31.46 13.16
N GLY A 44 7.18 30.52 12.30
CA GLY A 44 8.55 30.05 12.13
C GLY A 44 8.98 28.92 13.08
N VAL A 45 8.10 28.42 13.94
CA VAL A 45 8.41 27.34 14.89
C VAL A 45 7.76 26.03 14.44
N LEU A 46 8.58 25.10 13.95
CA LEU A 46 8.12 23.84 13.39
C LEU A 46 7.94 22.79 14.50
N THR A 47 6.70 22.43 14.80
CA THR A 47 6.38 21.48 15.88
C THR A 47 5.72 20.20 15.38
N VAL A 48 5.93 19.11 16.14
CA VAL A 48 5.38 17.78 15.85
C VAL A 48 4.01 17.56 16.49
N ASN A 49 3.79 18.13 17.68
CA ASN A 49 2.55 18.02 18.44
C ASN A 49 1.99 19.41 18.77
N GLY A 50 0.71 19.46 19.13
CA GLY A 50 0.01 20.69 19.51
C GLY A 50 -0.85 21.29 18.38
N PRO A 51 -1.52 22.42 18.64
CA PRO A 51 -2.53 22.98 17.74
C PRO A 51 -1.96 23.47 16.41
N ASN A 52 -0.68 23.87 16.39
CA ASN A 52 0.02 24.35 15.20
C ASN A 52 1.02 23.32 14.63
N ALA A 53 0.87 22.04 15.01
CA ALA A 53 1.73 20.98 14.52
C ALA A 53 1.64 20.86 13.00
N THR A 54 2.79 20.67 12.34
CA THR A 54 2.87 20.59 10.87
C THR A 54 3.63 19.38 10.37
N ALA A 55 4.25 18.59 11.26
CA ALA A 55 4.99 17.39 10.88
C ALA A 55 4.10 16.35 10.17
N HIS A 56 2.81 16.31 10.50
CA HIS A 56 1.82 15.38 9.95
C HIS A 56 1.52 15.59 8.45
N ILE A 57 1.95 16.72 7.88
CA ILE A 57 1.89 16.95 6.42
C ILE A 57 2.79 15.95 5.69
N PHE A 58 3.92 15.58 6.30
CA PHE A 58 4.99 14.81 5.67
C PHE A 58 4.91 13.31 6.01
N ALA A 59 4.78 12.99 7.30
CA ALA A 59 4.72 11.62 7.81
C ALA A 59 3.44 11.40 8.63
N THR A 60 3.06 10.14 8.86
CA THR A 60 1.85 9.84 9.63
C THR A 60 2.14 9.82 11.13
N TYR A 61 1.12 10.18 11.90
CA TYR A 61 1.13 10.13 13.36
C TYR A 61 -0.18 9.51 13.82
N PRO A 62 -0.19 8.75 14.92
CA PRO A 62 -1.40 8.07 15.37
C PRO A 62 -2.34 9.09 16.02
N SER A 63 -3.64 8.85 15.89
CA SER A 63 -4.66 9.60 16.63
C SER A 63 -4.46 9.43 18.15
N PRO A 64 -4.80 10.44 18.98
CA PRO A 64 -4.49 10.41 20.41
C PRO A 64 -5.08 9.23 21.20
N TYR A 65 -6.18 8.65 20.72
CA TYR A 65 -6.85 7.50 21.33
C TYR A 65 -6.25 6.15 20.92
N LEU A 66 -5.38 6.13 19.91
CA LEU A 66 -4.91 4.88 19.29
C LEU A 66 -3.72 4.31 20.05
N SER A 67 -3.86 3.07 20.52
CA SER A 67 -2.72 2.33 21.08
C SER A 67 -1.77 1.88 19.97
N THR A 68 -0.48 1.79 20.29
CA THR A 68 0.56 1.37 19.32
C THR A 68 0.27 0.00 18.72
N MET A 69 -0.26 -0.95 19.51
CA MET A 69 -0.60 -2.30 19.02
C MET A 69 -1.80 -2.29 18.08
N ASN A 70 -2.84 -1.51 18.38
CA ASN A 70 -3.99 -1.39 17.49
C ASN A 70 -3.61 -0.65 16.20
N GLY A 71 -2.73 0.34 16.29
CA GLY A 71 -2.16 1.01 15.12
C GLY A 71 -1.26 0.10 14.27
N LEU A 72 -0.55 -0.84 14.87
CA LEU A 72 0.17 -1.86 14.12
C LEU A 72 -0.78 -2.78 13.36
N ALA A 73 -1.84 -3.28 14.02
CA ALA A 73 -2.87 -4.08 13.35
C ALA A 73 -3.55 -3.32 12.20
N ASP A 74 -3.88 -2.04 12.40
CA ASP A 74 -4.41 -1.13 11.38
C ASP A 74 -3.49 -1.03 10.15
N GLN A 75 -2.17 -0.83 10.36
CA GLN A 75 -1.19 -0.78 9.27
C GLN A 75 -0.99 -2.14 8.56
N VAL A 76 -1.06 -3.26 9.30
CA VAL A 76 -0.98 -4.60 8.71
C VAL A 76 -2.18 -4.87 7.82
N ILE A 77 -3.40 -4.61 8.31
CA ILE A 77 -4.65 -4.92 7.59
C ILE A 77 -4.82 -4.01 6.37
N SER A 78 -4.60 -2.70 6.51
CA SER A 78 -4.66 -1.76 5.38
C SER A 78 -3.69 -2.15 4.26
N THR A 79 -2.44 -2.50 4.62
CA THR A 79 -1.45 -2.94 3.64
C THR A 79 -1.80 -4.31 3.04
N ALA A 80 -2.32 -5.25 3.81
CA ALA A 80 -2.76 -6.54 3.30
C ALA A 80 -3.87 -6.39 2.26
N ILE A 81 -4.90 -5.57 2.55
CA ILE A 81 -5.99 -5.29 1.60
C ILE A 81 -5.44 -4.62 0.34
N LEU A 82 -4.56 -3.62 0.49
CA LEU A 82 -3.87 -2.99 -0.64
C LEU A 82 -3.20 -4.03 -1.53
N LEU A 83 -2.43 -4.96 -0.96
CA LEU A 83 -1.67 -5.94 -1.73
C LEU A 83 -2.55 -7.05 -2.34
N ILE A 84 -3.62 -7.46 -1.68
CA ILE A 84 -4.62 -8.40 -2.25
C ILE A 84 -5.19 -7.80 -3.53
N VAL A 85 -5.66 -6.56 -3.48
CA VAL A 85 -6.33 -5.93 -4.62
C VAL A 85 -5.32 -5.53 -5.70
N VAL A 86 -4.12 -5.09 -5.34
CA VAL A 86 -3.03 -4.85 -6.32
C VAL A 86 -2.70 -6.14 -7.07
N PHE A 87 -2.61 -7.28 -6.39
CA PHE A 87 -2.40 -8.56 -7.06
C PHE A 87 -3.55 -8.88 -8.01
N ALA A 88 -4.81 -8.69 -7.57
CA ALA A 88 -5.98 -8.90 -8.41
C ALA A 88 -6.01 -8.02 -9.67
N ILE A 89 -5.60 -6.75 -9.56
CA ILE A 89 -5.55 -5.79 -10.67
C ILE A 89 -4.55 -6.23 -11.74
N PHE A 90 -3.36 -6.69 -11.32
CA PHE A 90 -2.27 -7.07 -12.22
C PHE A 90 -2.28 -8.54 -12.63
N ASP A 91 -3.32 -9.29 -12.27
CA ASP A 91 -3.47 -10.68 -12.64
C ASP A 91 -4.13 -10.84 -14.00
N ASN A 92 -3.35 -11.24 -15.00
CA ASN A 92 -3.83 -11.46 -16.37
C ASN A 92 -4.75 -12.70 -16.51
N LYS A 93 -4.84 -13.56 -15.49
CA LYS A 93 -5.72 -14.74 -15.49
C LYS A 93 -7.07 -14.45 -14.83
N ASN A 94 -7.22 -13.28 -14.19
CA ASN A 94 -8.48 -12.79 -13.66
C ASN A 94 -9.25 -11.98 -14.73
N ILE A 95 -10.49 -11.56 -14.44
CA ILE A 95 -11.30 -10.67 -15.29
C ILE A 95 -10.51 -9.40 -15.67
N GLY A 96 -9.61 -8.97 -14.77
CA GLY A 96 -8.63 -7.93 -15.01
C GLY A 96 -9.21 -6.52 -15.05
N THR A 97 -8.32 -5.53 -15.09
CA THR A 97 -8.68 -4.14 -15.37
C THR A 97 -8.46 -3.88 -16.87
N PRO A 98 -9.24 -2.99 -17.52
CA PRO A 98 -8.95 -2.60 -18.89
C PRO A 98 -7.50 -2.10 -19.02
N LYS A 99 -6.81 -2.55 -20.08
CA LYS A 99 -5.39 -2.25 -20.28
C LYS A 99 -5.13 -0.75 -20.25
N GLY A 100 -4.15 -0.33 -19.47
CA GLY A 100 -3.77 1.07 -19.27
C GLY A 100 -4.53 1.79 -18.15
N LEU A 101 -5.60 1.19 -17.60
CA LEU A 101 -6.34 1.75 -16.46
C LEU A 101 -5.90 1.16 -15.11
N GLU A 102 -4.90 0.29 -15.09
CA GLU A 102 -4.36 -0.28 -13.85
C GLU A 102 -3.88 0.81 -12.86
N PRO A 103 -3.18 1.88 -13.29
CA PRO A 103 -2.80 2.97 -12.38
C PRO A 103 -4.01 3.71 -11.80
N VAL A 104 -5.09 3.86 -12.59
CA VAL A 104 -6.33 4.50 -12.12
C VAL A 104 -7.01 3.62 -11.07
N ALA A 105 -7.10 2.31 -11.31
CA ALA A 105 -7.66 1.36 -10.36
C ALA A 105 -6.88 1.34 -9.04
N VAL A 106 -5.55 1.32 -9.10
CA VAL A 106 -4.70 1.41 -7.90
C VAL A 106 -4.88 2.76 -7.19
N GLY A 107 -5.00 3.87 -7.93
CA GLY A 107 -5.28 5.18 -7.35
C GLY A 107 -6.62 5.24 -6.61
N LEU A 108 -7.69 4.70 -7.20
CA LEU A 108 -9.01 4.61 -6.58
C LEU A 108 -9.01 3.69 -5.35
N LEU A 109 -8.24 2.61 -5.38
CA LEU A 109 -8.04 1.74 -4.22
C LEU A 109 -7.38 2.49 -3.06
N ILE A 110 -6.31 3.24 -3.33
CA ILE A 110 -5.63 4.04 -2.29
C ILE A 110 -6.60 5.10 -1.72
N LEU A 111 -7.41 5.74 -2.57
CA LEU A 111 -8.44 6.69 -2.15
C LEU A 111 -9.47 6.04 -1.21
N LEU A 112 -9.99 4.86 -1.59
CA LEU A 112 -10.93 4.09 -0.78
C LEU A 112 -10.34 3.74 0.59
N LEU A 113 -9.12 3.20 0.61
CA LEU A 113 -8.42 2.87 1.86
C LEU A 113 -8.16 4.10 2.72
N GLY A 114 -7.89 5.25 2.10
CA GLY A 114 -7.82 6.55 2.76
C GLY A 114 -9.13 6.87 3.48
N PHE A 115 -10.25 6.88 2.77
CA PHE A 115 -11.54 7.22 3.37
C PHE A 115 -12.02 6.23 4.43
N SER A 116 -11.68 4.94 4.31
CA SER A 116 -12.17 3.91 5.23
C SER A 116 -11.28 3.70 6.46
N LEU A 117 -9.95 3.84 6.34
CA LEU A 117 -9.01 3.38 7.38
C LEU A 117 -8.05 4.48 7.87
N SER A 118 -8.05 5.69 7.30
CA SER A 118 -7.05 6.70 7.69
C SER A 118 -7.28 7.36 9.05
N LEU A 119 -8.49 7.29 9.63
CA LEU A 119 -8.81 8.00 10.88
C LEU A 119 -7.95 7.56 12.08
N ASN A 120 -7.51 6.30 12.10
CA ASN A 120 -6.66 5.80 13.16
C ASN A 120 -5.25 6.40 13.08
N SER A 121 -4.58 6.23 11.95
CA SER A 121 -3.13 6.45 11.87
C SER A 121 -2.64 7.05 10.54
N GLY A 122 -3.55 7.58 9.73
CA GLY A 122 -3.24 8.19 8.43
C GLY A 122 -3.01 7.20 7.29
N CYS A 123 -3.20 5.89 7.52
CA CYS A 123 -3.08 4.83 6.51
C CYS A 123 -1.77 4.90 5.71
N ALA A 124 -0.61 4.79 6.40
CA ALA A 124 0.70 4.97 5.75
C ALA A 124 0.96 3.94 4.64
N MET A 125 0.71 2.64 4.90
CA MET A 125 0.80 1.50 3.96
C MET A 125 2.13 1.29 3.24
N ASN A 126 3.11 2.17 3.41
CA ASN A 126 4.36 2.19 2.67
C ASN A 126 5.49 2.78 3.55
N PRO A 127 6.55 2.00 3.85
CA PRO A 127 7.65 2.45 4.69
C PRO A 127 8.41 3.67 4.15
N ALA A 128 8.66 3.73 2.83
CA ALA A 128 9.37 4.83 2.21
C ALA A 128 8.55 6.14 2.27
N ARG A 129 7.22 6.03 2.12
CA ARG A 129 6.26 7.14 2.20
C ARG A 129 6.17 7.77 3.58
N ASP A 130 6.54 7.04 4.63
CA ASP A 130 6.54 7.56 6.01
C ASP A 130 7.93 7.91 6.50
N LEU A 131 8.86 6.95 6.49
CA LEU A 131 10.17 7.10 7.10
C LEU A 131 11.06 8.08 6.32
N GLY A 132 10.97 8.13 4.99
CA GLY A 132 11.70 9.10 4.17
C GLY A 132 11.35 10.55 4.53
N PRO A 133 10.07 10.95 4.43
CA PRO A 133 9.63 12.29 4.85
C PRO A 133 9.89 12.59 6.33
N ARG A 134 9.82 11.59 7.21
CA ARG A 134 10.15 11.74 8.64
C ARG A 134 11.62 12.07 8.87
N ILE A 135 12.54 11.41 8.14
CA ILE A 135 13.96 11.76 8.15
C ILE A 135 14.16 13.19 7.64
N PHE A 136 13.47 13.56 6.57
CA PHE A 136 13.52 14.94 6.05
C PHE A 136 13.08 15.96 7.11
N THR A 137 11.93 15.78 7.75
CA THR A 137 11.43 16.75 8.74
C THR A 137 12.32 16.84 9.98
N ALA A 138 12.93 15.74 10.41
CA ALA A 138 13.94 15.76 11.46
C ALA A 138 15.10 16.71 11.14
N LEU A 139 15.59 16.67 9.89
CA LEU A 139 16.68 17.52 9.40
C LEU A 139 16.24 18.95 9.09
N ALA A 140 14.98 19.15 8.68
CA ALA A 140 14.45 20.43 8.23
C ALA A 140 14.02 21.39 9.37
N GLY A 141 14.04 20.93 10.62
CA GLY A 141 13.82 21.79 11.79
C GLY A 141 12.76 21.34 12.79
N TRP A 142 12.03 20.24 12.51
CA TRP A 142 11.12 19.65 13.51
C TRP A 142 11.87 18.87 14.62
N GLY A 143 13.15 18.54 14.39
CA GLY A 143 14.00 17.87 15.36
C GLY A 143 13.67 16.39 15.56
N VAL A 144 14.28 15.79 16.58
CA VAL A 144 14.19 14.34 16.86
C VAL A 144 12.82 13.90 17.36
N ASP A 145 11.96 14.85 17.74
CA ASP A 145 10.62 14.58 18.25
C ASP A 145 9.73 13.85 17.23
N VAL A 146 10.06 13.95 15.94
CA VAL A 146 9.38 13.18 14.88
C VAL A 146 9.52 11.67 15.06
N PHE A 147 10.50 11.19 15.82
CA PHE A 147 10.72 9.78 16.15
C PHE A 147 10.22 9.39 17.55
N THR A 148 9.92 10.35 18.42
CA THR A 148 9.44 10.05 19.79
C THR A 148 7.92 10.22 19.92
N ALA A 149 7.30 11.06 19.08
CA ALA A 149 5.86 11.28 19.07
C ALA A 149 5.05 9.99 18.86
N GLY A 150 3.86 9.93 19.47
CA GLY A 150 2.95 8.79 19.37
C GLY A 150 3.52 7.49 19.94
N ASN A 151 4.22 7.58 21.08
CA ASN A 151 4.89 6.45 21.73
C ASN A 151 5.92 5.78 20.80
N ASN A 152 6.81 6.58 20.23
CA ASN A 152 7.80 6.16 19.23
C ASN A 152 7.14 5.57 17.98
N TRP A 153 6.13 6.24 17.41
CA TRP A 153 5.29 5.69 16.35
C TRP A 153 6.04 5.27 15.07
N TRP A 154 7.19 5.89 14.77
CA TRP A 154 7.91 5.79 13.49
C TRP A 154 8.15 4.36 12.97
N TRP A 155 8.28 3.37 13.85
CA TRP A 155 8.56 1.99 13.44
C TRP A 155 7.29 1.25 12.98
N VAL A 156 6.11 1.68 13.42
CA VAL A 156 4.83 1.04 13.07
C VAL A 156 4.54 1.10 11.56
N PRO A 157 4.61 2.26 10.88
CA PRO A 157 4.43 2.33 9.43
C PRO A 157 5.60 1.72 8.63
N VAL A 158 6.65 1.24 9.29
CA VAL A 158 7.72 0.44 8.66
C VAL A 158 7.38 -1.04 8.78
N ILE A 159 7.17 -1.52 10.00
CA ILE A 159 6.95 -2.95 10.30
C ILE A 159 5.57 -3.42 9.86
N GLY A 160 4.52 -2.61 10.08
CA GLY A 160 3.15 -2.94 9.69
C GLY A 160 3.03 -3.32 8.22
N PRO A 161 3.49 -2.47 7.28
CA PRO A 161 3.49 -2.82 5.86
C PRO A 161 4.40 -4.00 5.49
N MET A 162 5.53 -4.18 6.19
CA MET A 162 6.42 -5.33 5.97
C MET A 162 5.80 -6.66 6.38
N ILE A 163 4.81 -6.65 7.28
CA ILE A 163 4.00 -7.82 7.65
C ILE A 163 2.76 -7.94 6.74
N GLY A 164 2.03 -6.84 6.55
CA GLY A 164 0.79 -6.80 5.78
C GLY A 164 0.99 -7.11 4.30
N GLY A 165 2.09 -6.64 3.70
CA GLY A 165 2.39 -6.87 2.29
C GLY A 165 2.53 -8.35 1.92
N PRO A 166 3.40 -9.12 2.60
CA PRO A 166 3.47 -10.57 2.44
C PRO A 166 2.15 -11.28 2.74
N LEU A 167 1.49 -10.91 3.84
CA LEU A 167 0.20 -11.49 4.23
C LEU A 167 -0.84 -11.36 3.11
N GLY A 168 -1.04 -10.15 2.59
CA GLY A 168 -1.99 -9.90 1.51
C GLY A 168 -1.64 -10.63 0.22
N ALA A 169 -0.35 -10.65 -0.15
CA ALA A 169 0.12 -11.38 -1.32
C ALA A 169 -0.15 -12.89 -1.22
N PHE A 170 0.15 -13.50 -0.06
CA PHE A 170 -0.09 -14.93 0.14
C PHE A 170 -1.57 -15.28 0.24
N ILE A 171 -2.40 -14.44 0.86
CA ILE A 171 -3.86 -14.61 0.85
C ILE A 171 -4.37 -14.64 -0.59
N TYR A 172 -3.96 -13.69 -1.43
CA TYR A 172 -4.37 -13.67 -2.83
C TYR A 172 -3.92 -14.94 -3.57
N ILE A 173 -2.66 -15.35 -3.39
CA ILE A 173 -2.13 -16.54 -4.06
C ILE A 173 -2.94 -17.78 -3.68
N LEU A 174 -3.18 -18.00 -2.39
CA LEU A 174 -3.85 -19.19 -1.88
C LEU A 174 -5.33 -19.21 -2.24
N CYS A 175 -6.02 -18.07 -2.12
CA CYS A 175 -7.47 -18.01 -2.29
C CYS A 175 -7.89 -17.85 -3.76
N ILE A 176 -7.08 -17.19 -4.60
CA ILE A 176 -7.45 -16.84 -5.97
C ILE A 176 -6.49 -17.49 -6.97
N GLU A 177 -5.19 -17.16 -6.90
CA GLU A 177 -4.24 -17.52 -7.94
C GLU A 177 -4.07 -19.03 -8.13
N ALA A 178 -4.09 -19.79 -7.01
CA ALA A 178 -4.01 -21.25 -7.00
C ALA A 178 -5.23 -21.94 -7.63
N HIS A 179 -6.34 -21.22 -7.80
CA HIS A 179 -7.58 -21.74 -8.39
C HIS A 179 -7.78 -21.32 -9.85
N HIS A 180 -6.81 -20.65 -10.48
CA HIS A 180 -6.88 -20.38 -11.90
C HIS A 180 -6.86 -21.67 -12.70
N LYS A 181 -7.81 -21.80 -13.63
CA LYS A 181 -7.84 -22.91 -14.59
C LYS A 181 -6.51 -22.99 -15.34
N THR A 182 -5.97 -24.19 -15.39
CA THR A 182 -4.78 -24.53 -16.15
C THR A 182 -5.11 -24.50 -17.65
N ASP A 183 -4.11 -24.34 -18.50
CA ASP A 183 -4.35 -24.36 -19.95
C ASP A 183 -4.85 -25.75 -20.42
N GLU A 184 -4.53 -26.82 -19.69
CA GLU A 184 -5.11 -28.16 -19.86
C GLU A 184 -6.61 -28.20 -19.55
N ASP A 185 -7.05 -27.57 -18.46
CA ASP A 185 -8.48 -27.48 -18.10
C ASP A 185 -9.28 -26.71 -19.16
N LYS A 186 -8.68 -25.65 -19.72
CA LYS A 186 -9.29 -24.87 -20.81
C LYS A 186 -9.37 -25.67 -22.11
N LEU A 187 -8.36 -26.49 -22.38
CA LEU A 187 -8.31 -27.35 -23.56
C LEU A 187 -9.34 -28.47 -23.46
N GLN A 188 -9.48 -29.12 -22.30
CA GLN A 188 -10.53 -30.12 -22.07
C GLN A 188 -11.95 -29.52 -22.22
N LEU A 189 -12.18 -28.32 -21.69
CA LEU A 189 -13.45 -27.60 -21.88
C LEU A 189 -13.77 -27.30 -23.35
N HIS A 190 -12.77 -27.03 -24.18
CA HIS A 190 -12.93 -26.84 -25.63
C HIS A 190 -13.07 -28.16 -26.40
N LEU A 191 -12.73 -29.30 -25.80
CA LEU A 191 -12.89 -30.62 -26.38
C LEU A 191 -14.21 -31.30 -25.98
N GLU A 192 -14.91 -30.79 -24.95
CA GLU A 192 -16.29 -31.15 -24.60
C GLU A 192 -17.43 -30.25 -25.16
N PRO A 193 -17.41 -29.64 -26.36
CA PRO A 193 -18.53 -28.81 -26.80
C PRO A 193 -19.78 -29.57 -27.29
N ASP A 194 -19.84 -30.91 -27.30
CA ASP A 194 -20.82 -31.58 -28.17
C ASP A 194 -21.46 -32.89 -27.68
N ASN A 195 -21.28 -33.29 -26.40
CA ASN A 195 -21.86 -34.55 -25.90
C ASN A 195 -23.21 -34.39 -25.17
N CYS A 196 -23.57 -33.17 -24.74
CA CYS A 196 -24.85 -32.93 -24.07
C CYS A 196 -26.01 -32.79 -25.08
N GLU A 197 -25.77 -32.20 -26.25
CA GLU A 197 -26.81 -32.04 -27.29
C GLU A 197 -27.12 -33.37 -28.00
N LYS A 198 -26.11 -34.24 -28.17
CA LYS A 198 -26.30 -35.58 -28.75
C LYS A 198 -27.11 -36.51 -27.86
N HIS A 199 -27.04 -36.38 -26.54
CA HIS A 199 -27.81 -37.27 -25.66
C HIS A 199 -29.31 -36.92 -25.60
N GLU A 200 -29.69 -35.65 -25.80
CA GLU A 200 -31.10 -35.29 -25.92
C GLU A 200 -31.69 -35.68 -27.28
N LEU A 201 -30.95 -35.55 -28.38
CA LEU A 201 -31.44 -35.93 -29.71
C LEU A 201 -31.54 -37.45 -29.92
N THR A 202 -30.75 -38.25 -29.20
CA THR A 202 -30.81 -39.73 -29.31
C THR A 202 -31.93 -40.33 -28.43
N ASN A 203 -32.43 -39.60 -27.44
CA ASN A 203 -33.54 -40.03 -26.58
C ASN A 203 -34.92 -39.54 -27.07
N MET A 204 -34.96 -38.84 -28.20
CA MET A 204 -36.19 -38.34 -28.85
C MET A 204 -36.45 -38.98 -30.22
N ALA A 205 -35.74 -40.05 -30.59
CA ALA A 205 -35.91 -40.81 -31.83
C ALA A 205 -36.44 -42.23 -31.57
#